data_AF-A0A9D4PIR9-F1
#
_entry.id   AF-A0A9D4PIR9-F1
#
_cell.length_a   1.000
_cell.length_b   1.000
_cell.length_c   1.000
_cell.angle_alpha   90.00
_cell.angle_beta   90.00
_cell.angle_gamma   90.00
#
_symmetry.space_group_name_H-M   'P 1'
#
loop_
_entity.id
_entity.type
_entity.pdbx_description
1 polymer ?
#
loop_
_entity_poly.entity_id
_entity_poly.type
_entity_poly.pdbx_seq_one_letter_code
_entity_poly.pdbx_strand_id
1 'polypeptide(L)'
;MECETNNLHDDCPGTGNPTNGQSTEVAEALLAQDVKKKTAHRRRSRKKSKDIHVGFLNLHGARTVSKWEELYQMMGEEDIEIYAAAETHLRVMEEPPVHKSWQWAGLNRSGESRKGGGGIGFLWKTRSAWKKLDSPWVEHMWVEGYLQGLPVLVGVVYFAVSAGADAGNSSMAQCIREDVARWASHREVLIMGDFNGHLQALDGFQDTNGELLLTLARTLALEVLNLRPECEGQYTWSARNSRSCIDYVLVTPALARRLTHMNIDENGEFSIGSDHNRIKLSFSRSSWRTIAKEHRNPAERHLPQSEYAAVAFCRTQ
;
A
#
# COMPACT_ATOMS: atom_id res chain seq x y z
N MET A 1 13.50 31.53 -80.42
CA MET A 1 12.49 31.83 -79.38
C MET A 1 13.19 32.72 -78.37
N GLU A 2 13.45 33.97 -78.70
CA GLU A 2 12.48 35.09 -78.79
C GLU A 2 11.76 35.36 -77.46
N CYS A 3 12.07 36.56 -76.93
CA CYS A 3 11.21 37.58 -76.29
C CYS A 3 12.02 38.26 -75.16
N GLU A 4 12.67 39.40 -75.40
CA GLU A 4 12.13 40.77 -75.44
C GLU A 4 11.62 41.27 -74.07
N THR A 5 12.45 42.07 -73.37
CA THR A 5 12.33 43.54 -73.13
C THR A 5 11.18 43.97 -72.21
N ASN A 6 11.47 44.65 -71.10
CA ASN A 6 11.35 46.11 -71.03
C ASN A 6 11.74 46.70 -69.67
N ASN A 7 12.49 47.80 -69.77
CA ASN A 7 12.70 48.82 -68.75
C ASN A 7 11.37 49.51 -68.42
N LEU A 8 11.22 49.98 -67.18
CA LEU A 8 10.59 51.27 -66.89
C LEU A 8 11.12 51.80 -65.55
N HIS A 9 11.71 52.98 -65.62
CA HIS A 9 12.04 53.88 -64.52
C HIS A 9 10.75 54.36 -63.84
N ASP A 10 10.80 54.54 -62.51
CA ASP A 10 10.11 55.65 -61.86
C ASP A 10 10.90 56.07 -60.61
N ASP A 11 11.34 57.33 -60.64
CA ASP A 11 11.89 58.08 -59.52
C ASP A 11 10.77 58.45 -58.54
N CYS A 12 11.03 58.29 -57.24
CA CYS A 12 10.30 59.04 -56.22
C CYS A 12 11.17 59.31 -54.97
N PRO A 13 10.94 60.45 -54.30
CA PRO A 13 11.95 61.15 -53.52
C PRO A 13 12.03 60.65 -52.08
N GLY A 14 13.21 60.88 -51.50
CA GLY A 14 13.57 60.45 -50.15
C GLY A 14 12.62 60.89 -49.04
N THR A 15 12.49 60.00 -48.07
CA THR A 15 12.05 60.30 -46.71
C THR A 15 13.04 59.67 -45.75
N GLY A 16 13.63 60.51 -44.89
CA GLY A 16 14.69 60.15 -43.97
C GLY A 16 14.33 59.01 -43.03
N ASN A 17 15.30 58.14 -42.80
CA ASN A 17 15.26 57.13 -41.75
C ASN A 17 15.39 57.82 -40.37
N PRO A 18 14.38 57.72 -39.48
CA PRO A 18 14.63 57.92 -38.07
C PRO A 18 15.42 56.70 -37.58
N THR A 19 16.61 56.97 -37.04
CA THR A 19 17.43 56.02 -36.29
C THR A 19 16.62 55.42 -35.14
N ASN A 20 15.98 54.28 -35.38
CA ASN A 20 15.23 53.52 -34.39
C ASN A 20 16.13 52.41 -33.82
N GLY A 21 17.24 52.82 -33.21
CA GLY A 21 18.26 51.92 -32.65
C GLY A 21 18.04 51.57 -31.17
N GLN A 22 16.88 51.86 -30.60
CA GLN A 22 16.61 51.66 -29.16
C GLN A 22 15.36 50.82 -28.84
N SER A 23 14.60 50.33 -29.84
CA SER A 23 13.35 49.60 -29.60
C SER A 23 13.47 48.08 -29.68
N THR A 24 14.52 47.53 -30.30
CA THR A 24 14.71 46.07 -30.43
C THR A 24 15.32 45.43 -29.18
N GLU A 25 16.26 46.10 -28.50
CA GLU A 25 16.85 45.57 -27.25
C GLU A 25 15.83 45.47 -26.11
N VAL A 26 14.88 46.41 -26.02
CA VAL A 26 13.85 46.39 -24.97
C VAL A 26 12.80 45.30 -25.25
N ALA A 27 12.45 45.07 -26.52
CA ALA A 27 11.52 44.02 -26.92
C ALA A 27 12.12 42.62 -26.76
N GLU A 28 13.40 42.42 -27.12
CA GLU A 28 14.10 41.15 -26.89
C GLU A 28 14.32 40.87 -25.40
N ALA A 29 14.63 41.90 -24.60
CA ALA A 29 14.76 41.76 -23.16
C ALA A 29 13.43 41.38 -22.47
N LEU A 30 12.31 41.95 -22.91
CA LEU A 30 10.98 41.61 -22.40
C LEU A 30 10.54 40.19 -22.81
N LEU A 31 10.79 39.78 -24.07
CA LEU A 31 10.52 38.41 -24.51
C LEU A 31 11.39 37.38 -23.76
N ALA A 32 12.67 37.69 -23.52
CA ALA A 32 13.59 36.84 -22.77
C ALA A 32 13.20 36.73 -21.28
N GLN A 33 12.69 37.81 -20.67
CA GLN A 33 12.15 37.78 -19.31
C GLN A 33 10.87 36.94 -19.22
N ASP A 34 10.00 36.99 -20.22
CA ASP A 34 8.74 36.26 -20.24
C ASP A 34 8.95 34.76 -20.52
N VAL A 35 9.93 34.41 -21.37
CA VAL A 35 10.40 33.03 -21.57
C VAL A 35 11.07 32.48 -20.30
N LYS A 36 11.90 33.28 -19.61
CA LYS A 36 12.50 32.91 -18.32
C LYS A 36 11.46 32.72 -17.20
N LYS A 37 10.42 33.56 -17.14
CA LYS A 37 9.29 33.39 -16.20
C LYS A 37 8.45 32.16 -16.53
N LYS A 38 8.16 31.88 -17.80
CA LYS A 38 7.42 30.67 -18.23
C LYS A 38 8.24 29.38 -18.02
N THR A 39 9.56 29.40 -18.20
CA THR A 39 10.42 28.25 -17.88
C THR A 39 10.64 28.07 -16.38
N ALA A 40 10.74 29.14 -15.59
CA ALA A 40 10.81 29.05 -14.12
C ALA A 40 9.49 28.53 -13.51
N HIS A 41 8.33 28.88 -14.09
CA HIS A 41 7.04 28.35 -13.65
C HIS A 41 6.81 26.88 -14.08
N ARG A 42 7.34 26.46 -15.23
CA ARG A 42 7.40 25.04 -15.64
C ARG A 42 8.44 24.22 -14.86
N ARG A 43 9.49 24.87 -14.35
CA ARG A 43 10.53 24.30 -13.47
C ARG A 43 10.21 24.44 -11.98
N ARG A 44 8.99 24.85 -11.59
CA ARG A 44 8.37 24.33 -10.37
C ARG A 44 8.15 22.84 -10.58
N SER A 45 9.27 22.13 -10.41
CA SER A 45 9.42 20.71 -10.18
C SER A 45 8.08 20.10 -9.87
N ARG A 46 7.57 19.28 -10.81
CA ARG A 46 6.70 18.16 -10.47
C ARG A 46 7.49 17.37 -9.44
N LYS A 47 7.40 17.76 -8.16
CA LYS A 47 7.96 17.05 -7.03
C LYS A 47 7.36 15.67 -7.17
N LYS A 48 8.17 14.70 -7.63
CA LYS A 48 7.73 13.31 -7.81
C LYS A 48 7.04 12.98 -6.50
N SER A 49 5.75 12.68 -6.59
CA SER A 49 5.04 12.36 -5.37
C SER A 49 5.77 11.17 -4.76
N LYS A 50 6.18 11.30 -3.51
CA LYS A 50 6.74 10.19 -2.76
C LYS A 50 5.68 9.07 -2.75
N ASP A 51 6.13 7.84 -2.97
CA ASP A 51 5.31 6.66 -2.76
C ASP A 51 5.05 6.51 -1.25
N ILE A 52 4.01 5.77 -0.89
CA ILE A 52 3.68 5.45 0.50
C ILE A 52 3.87 3.95 0.66
N HIS A 53 4.64 3.55 1.68
CA HIS A 53 4.93 2.16 1.95
C HIS A 53 4.22 1.68 3.22
N VAL A 54 3.69 0.46 3.16
CA VAL A 54 3.08 -0.24 4.31
C VAL A 54 3.82 -1.56 4.49
N GLY A 55 4.18 -1.89 5.72
CA GLY A 55 4.93 -3.12 6.02
C GLY A 55 4.15 -4.09 6.91
N PHE A 56 4.51 -5.36 6.83
CA PHE A 56 4.10 -6.41 7.76
C PHE A 56 5.24 -7.38 8.03
N LEU A 57 5.34 -7.85 9.27
CA LEU A 57 6.19 -8.99 9.63
C LEU A 57 5.65 -9.67 10.89
N ASN A 58 5.54 -11.00 10.86
CA ASN A 58 5.50 -11.80 12.08
C ASN A 58 6.90 -11.78 12.71
N LEU A 59 7.02 -11.24 13.92
CA LEU A 59 8.29 -11.02 14.58
C LEU A 59 8.86 -12.30 15.21
N HIS A 60 8.08 -13.37 15.40
CA HIS A 60 8.52 -14.56 16.14
C HIS A 60 9.20 -14.21 17.48
N GLY A 61 8.56 -13.33 18.24
CA GLY A 61 9.06 -12.78 19.49
C GLY A 61 10.00 -11.58 19.34
N ALA A 62 9.63 -10.49 20.01
CA ALA A 62 10.37 -9.25 20.07
C ALA A 62 10.44 -8.73 21.52
N ARG A 63 10.93 -9.56 22.44
CA ARG A 63 11.14 -9.12 23.85
C ARG A 63 12.51 -8.50 24.09
N THR A 64 13.40 -8.54 23.09
CA THR A 64 14.75 -7.99 23.15
C THR A 64 14.82 -6.61 22.49
N VAL A 65 15.55 -5.68 23.11
CA VAL A 65 15.72 -4.31 22.61
C VAL A 65 16.33 -4.28 21.21
N SER A 66 17.37 -5.08 20.94
CA SER A 66 18.09 -5.10 19.66
C SER A 66 17.17 -5.35 18.46
N LYS A 67 16.23 -6.28 18.60
CA LYS A 67 15.27 -6.62 17.53
C LYS A 67 14.35 -5.45 17.16
N TRP A 68 13.98 -4.63 18.14
CA TRP A 68 13.21 -3.40 17.87
C TRP A 68 14.07 -2.32 17.22
N GLU A 69 15.34 -2.19 17.62
CA GLU A 69 16.28 -1.26 16.98
C GLU A 69 16.50 -1.59 15.51
N GLU A 70 16.71 -2.88 15.20
CA GLU A 70 16.80 -3.40 13.83
C GLU A 70 15.51 -3.12 13.04
N LEU A 71 14.35 -3.37 13.65
CA LEU A 71 13.05 -3.07 13.03
C LEU A 71 12.90 -1.57 12.72
N TYR A 72 13.26 -0.69 13.65
CA TYR A 72 13.20 0.76 13.44
C TYR A 72 14.15 1.24 12.35
N GLN A 73 15.34 0.65 12.26
CA GLN A 73 16.31 0.95 11.22
C GLN A 73 15.76 0.56 9.85
N MET A 74 15.32 -0.69 9.68
CA MET A 74 14.71 -1.19 8.44
C MET A 74 13.52 -0.33 8.01
N MET A 75 12.61 -0.01 8.93
CA MET A 75 11.45 0.84 8.63
C MET A 75 11.86 2.25 8.18
N GLY A 76 12.97 2.77 8.69
CA GLY A 76 13.54 4.05 8.28
C GLY A 76 14.17 4.00 6.88
N GLU A 77 14.94 2.95 6.59
CA GLU A 77 15.58 2.71 5.29
C GLU A 77 14.55 2.51 4.18
N GLU A 78 13.49 1.75 4.45
CA GLU A 78 12.41 1.48 3.49
C GLU A 78 11.31 2.57 3.48
N ASP A 79 11.49 3.64 4.25
CA ASP A 79 10.54 4.76 4.41
C ASP A 79 9.10 4.30 4.71
N ILE A 80 8.93 3.25 5.51
CA ILE A 80 7.61 2.72 5.84
C ILE A 80 6.76 3.79 6.51
N GLU A 81 5.48 3.89 6.17
CA GLU A 81 4.57 4.86 6.79
C GLU A 81 3.86 4.26 8.00
N ILE A 82 3.44 3.00 7.85
CA ILE A 82 2.83 2.18 8.88
C ILE A 82 3.25 0.72 8.70
N TYR A 83 3.49 0.04 9.81
CA TYR A 83 4.03 -1.30 9.88
C TYR A 83 3.22 -2.14 10.87
N ALA A 84 2.67 -3.26 10.41
CA ALA A 84 1.97 -4.22 11.22
C ALA A 84 2.94 -5.29 11.73
N ALA A 85 2.76 -5.71 12.98
CA ALA A 85 3.59 -6.74 13.61
C ALA A 85 2.71 -7.82 14.24
N ALA A 86 3.08 -9.08 14.02
CA ALA A 86 2.49 -10.24 14.69
C ALA A 86 3.53 -10.97 15.56
N GLU A 87 3.07 -11.85 16.44
CA GLU A 87 3.85 -12.55 17.47
C GLU A 87 4.91 -11.70 18.17
N THR A 88 4.54 -10.52 18.66
CA THR A 88 5.49 -9.67 19.42
C THR A 88 5.97 -10.36 20.70
N HIS A 89 5.18 -11.29 21.24
CA HIS A 89 5.38 -11.95 22.54
C HIS A 89 5.43 -11.00 23.74
N LEU A 90 5.09 -9.72 23.56
CA LEU A 90 4.95 -8.76 24.65
C LEU A 90 3.79 -9.18 25.56
N ARG A 91 3.97 -8.99 26.87
CA ARG A 91 3.01 -9.41 27.91
C ARG A 91 2.46 -8.25 28.68
N VAL A 92 1.16 -8.28 28.97
CA VAL A 92 0.49 -7.36 29.90
C VAL A 92 0.81 -5.90 29.56
N MET A 93 1.70 -5.25 30.32
CA MET A 93 2.10 -3.84 30.17
C MET A 93 3.47 -3.67 29.47
N GLU A 94 4.07 -4.73 28.94
CA GLU A 94 5.33 -4.62 28.19
C GLU A 94 5.12 -3.79 26.92
N GLU A 95 6.03 -2.87 26.63
CA GLU A 95 6.02 -2.04 25.44
C GLU A 95 7.37 -2.15 24.71
N PRO A 96 7.40 -1.94 23.38
CA PRO A 96 8.67 -1.80 22.68
C PRO A 96 9.44 -0.57 23.19
N PRO A 97 10.76 -0.52 23.02
CA PRO A 97 11.55 0.68 23.30
C PRO A 97 10.98 1.89 22.56
N VAL A 98 10.84 3.01 23.26
CA VAL A 98 10.31 4.26 22.69
C VAL A 98 11.26 4.79 21.60
N HIS A 99 10.70 5.16 20.45
CA HIS A 99 11.46 5.76 19.35
C HIS A 99 10.85 7.08 18.89
N LYS A 100 11.68 8.11 18.70
CA LYS A 100 11.21 9.49 18.40
C LYS A 100 10.37 9.61 17.13
N SER A 101 10.62 8.75 16.14
CA SER A 101 9.97 8.80 14.82
C SER A 101 8.76 7.90 14.69
N TRP A 102 8.53 7.01 15.67
CA TRP A 102 7.52 5.96 15.57
C TRP A 102 6.62 5.93 16.80
N GLN A 103 5.32 5.75 16.58
CA GLN A 103 4.35 5.49 17.62
C GLN A 103 3.97 4.01 17.59
N TRP A 104 3.81 3.41 18.76
CA TRP A 104 3.37 2.04 18.92
C TRP A 104 1.95 2.00 19.46
N ALA A 105 1.16 1.06 18.95
CA ALA A 105 0.01 0.57 19.68
C ALA A 105 -0.15 -0.93 19.44
N GLY A 106 -0.33 -1.69 20.51
CA GLY A 106 -0.45 -3.14 20.43
C GLY A 106 -1.57 -3.71 21.29
N LEU A 107 -1.77 -5.02 21.11
CA LEU A 107 -2.53 -5.90 21.98
C LEU A 107 -1.56 -6.97 22.46
N ASN A 108 -1.21 -6.88 23.74
CA ASN A 108 -0.27 -7.79 24.37
C ASN A 108 -0.96 -9.06 24.82
N ARG A 109 -0.15 -10.09 25.07
CA ARG A 109 -0.62 -11.34 25.63
C ARG A 109 -1.10 -11.15 27.08
N SER A 110 -2.15 -11.87 27.45
CA SER A 110 -2.54 -12.03 28.86
C SER A 110 -1.48 -12.85 29.60
N GLY A 111 -1.29 -12.54 30.89
CA GLY A 111 -0.27 -13.18 31.73
C GLY A 111 -0.46 -14.69 31.94
N GLU A 112 -1.67 -15.19 31.71
CA GLU A 112 -2.05 -16.60 31.89
C GLU A 112 -1.92 -17.45 30.62
N SER A 113 -1.68 -16.81 29.46
CA SER A 113 -1.53 -17.53 28.19
C SER A 113 -0.32 -18.48 28.19
N ARG A 114 -0.51 -19.73 27.74
CA ARG A 114 0.55 -20.75 27.63
C ARG A 114 1.74 -20.26 26.80
N LYS A 115 2.95 -20.75 27.08
CA LYS A 115 4.18 -20.42 26.33
C LYS A 115 4.00 -20.63 24.81
N GLY A 116 4.44 -19.65 24.00
CA GLY A 116 4.39 -19.63 22.52
C GLY A 116 3.22 -18.81 21.94
N GLY A 117 3.45 -18.06 20.86
CA GLY A 117 2.44 -17.35 20.04
C GLY A 117 1.82 -16.06 20.60
N GLY A 118 1.31 -15.20 19.72
CA GLY A 118 0.45 -14.07 20.06
C GLY A 118 1.16 -12.75 20.41
N GLY A 119 0.35 -11.70 20.54
CA GLY A 119 0.81 -10.31 20.61
C GLY A 119 0.87 -9.70 19.21
N ILE A 120 0.09 -8.65 18.99
CA ILE A 120 -0.01 -7.98 17.69
C ILE A 120 0.04 -6.47 17.88
N GLY A 121 0.35 -5.72 16.83
CA GLY A 121 0.24 -4.27 16.88
C GLY A 121 0.71 -3.57 15.64
N PHE A 122 0.78 -2.25 15.76
CA PHE A 122 1.18 -1.35 14.70
C PHE A 122 2.21 -0.35 15.17
N LEU A 123 3.19 -0.10 14.30
CA LEU A 123 4.10 1.03 14.36
C LEU A 123 3.76 2.00 13.22
N TRP A 124 3.68 3.30 13.48
CA TRP A 124 3.53 4.30 12.41
C TRP A 124 4.30 5.57 12.69
N LYS A 125 4.62 6.33 11.65
CA LYS A 125 5.40 7.57 11.83
C LYS A 125 4.64 8.55 12.71
N THR A 126 5.30 9.17 13.69
CA THR A 126 4.70 10.15 14.63
C THR A 126 4.01 11.33 13.93
N ARG A 127 4.46 11.70 12.74
CA ARG A 127 3.89 12.79 11.93
C ARG A 127 2.61 12.39 11.17
N SER A 128 2.21 11.13 11.24
CA SER A 128 1.15 10.55 10.44
C SER A 128 -0.10 10.40 11.28
N ALA A 129 -1.25 10.75 10.69
CA ALA A 129 -2.53 10.76 11.39
C ALA A 129 -3.19 9.37 11.38
N TRP A 130 -2.51 8.38 11.95
CA TRP A 130 -3.09 7.06 12.21
C TRP A 130 -3.71 7.02 13.60
N LYS A 131 -4.81 6.28 13.73
CA LYS A 131 -5.52 6.14 15.00
C LYS A 131 -5.93 4.70 15.23
N LYS A 132 -5.57 4.15 16.39
CA LYS A 132 -6.09 2.86 16.86
C LYS A 132 -7.59 2.92 17.04
N LEU A 133 -8.29 1.89 16.57
CA LEU A 133 -9.70 1.68 16.88
C LEU A 133 -9.84 0.76 18.09
N ASP A 134 -10.77 1.11 18.97
CA ASP A 134 -11.08 0.29 20.15
C ASP A 134 -11.89 -0.92 19.72
N SER A 135 -11.27 -2.09 19.83
CA SER A 135 -11.86 -3.40 19.57
C SER A 135 -11.89 -4.18 20.88
N PRO A 136 -12.98 -4.90 21.19
CA PRO A 136 -13.03 -5.79 22.35
C PRO A 136 -12.19 -7.07 22.14
N TRP A 137 -11.70 -7.29 20.93
CA TRP A 137 -11.01 -8.51 20.52
C TRP A 137 -9.49 -8.39 20.73
N VAL A 138 -8.86 -9.48 21.16
CA VAL A 138 -7.41 -9.51 21.47
C VAL A 138 -6.54 -10.09 20.35
N GLU A 139 -7.14 -10.80 19.41
CA GLU A 139 -6.43 -11.57 18.37
C GLU A 139 -6.33 -10.83 17.01
N HIS A 140 -7.01 -9.70 16.89
CA HIS A 140 -6.87 -8.79 15.74
C HIS A 140 -7.00 -7.34 16.20
N MET A 141 -6.31 -6.44 15.49
CA MET A 141 -6.27 -5.02 15.82
C MET A 141 -6.48 -4.17 14.57
N TRP A 142 -7.09 -3.00 14.76
CA TRP A 142 -7.39 -2.07 13.68
C TRP A 142 -6.82 -0.69 13.93
N VAL A 143 -6.41 -0.05 12.85
CA VAL A 143 -6.07 1.37 12.79
C VAL A 143 -6.77 2.00 11.59
N GLU A 144 -7.18 3.25 11.74
CA GLU A 144 -7.72 4.07 10.65
C GLU A 144 -6.73 5.17 10.27
N GLY A 145 -6.68 5.51 8.99
CA GLY A 145 -5.82 6.57 8.48
C GLY A 145 -6.02 6.81 7.00
N TYR A 146 -4.96 7.29 6.33
CA TYR A 146 -5.02 7.64 4.91
C TYR A 146 -3.86 7.04 4.12
N LEU A 147 -4.18 6.32 3.05
CA LEU A 147 -3.22 5.95 2.02
C LEU A 147 -3.51 6.76 0.76
N GLN A 148 -2.60 7.67 0.44
CA GLN A 148 -2.68 8.53 -0.74
C GLN A 148 -3.95 9.40 -0.81
N GLY A 149 -4.46 9.80 0.36
CA GLY A 149 -5.71 10.56 0.47
C GLY A 149 -6.98 9.72 0.35
N LEU A 150 -6.88 8.39 0.23
CA LEU A 150 -8.01 7.51 0.51
C LEU A 150 -8.08 7.22 1.99
N PRO A 151 -9.26 7.33 2.62
CA PRO A 151 -9.47 6.81 3.95
C PRO A 151 -9.36 5.28 3.92
N VAL A 152 -8.55 4.72 4.81
CA VAL A 152 -8.32 3.28 4.89
C VAL A 152 -8.50 2.78 6.32
N LEU A 153 -8.99 1.55 6.42
CA LEU A 153 -9.04 0.75 7.62
C LEU A 153 -8.00 -0.37 7.46
N VAL A 154 -6.96 -0.37 8.30
CA VAL A 154 -5.88 -1.36 8.26
C VAL A 154 -6.01 -2.30 9.45
N GLY A 155 -6.10 -3.60 9.16
CA GLY A 155 -6.22 -4.67 10.15
C GLY A 155 -4.95 -5.52 10.21
N VAL A 156 -4.56 -5.93 11.41
CA VAL A 156 -3.54 -6.96 11.63
C VAL A 156 -4.19 -8.18 12.29
N VAL A 157 -3.89 -9.38 11.77
CA VAL A 157 -4.50 -10.64 12.18
C VAL A 157 -3.41 -11.70 12.46
N TYR A 158 -3.68 -12.59 13.39
CA TYR A 158 -2.87 -13.77 13.67
C TYR A 158 -3.77 -14.99 13.91
N PHE A 159 -3.75 -15.99 13.03
CA PHE A 159 -4.49 -17.24 13.20
C PHE A 159 -3.65 -18.28 13.95
N ALA A 160 -4.31 -19.10 14.77
CA ALA A 160 -3.64 -20.17 15.50
C ALA A 160 -3.47 -21.45 14.65
N VAL A 161 -2.40 -22.21 14.94
CA VAL A 161 -2.02 -23.48 14.25
C VAL A 161 -2.34 -24.73 15.10
N SER A 162 -2.77 -24.59 16.35
CA SER A 162 -2.94 -25.76 17.23
C SER A 162 -4.12 -26.63 16.83
N ALA A 163 -4.04 -27.93 17.13
CA ALA A 163 -5.18 -28.84 16.99
C ALA A 163 -6.42 -28.27 17.70
N GLY A 164 -7.54 -28.14 16.97
CA GLY A 164 -8.78 -27.53 17.46
C GLY A 164 -8.84 -25.99 17.38
N ALA A 165 -7.87 -25.34 16.74
CA ALA A 165 -7.89 -23.89 16.50
C ALA A 165 -9.02 -23.46 15.55
N ASP A 166 -9.58 -24.38 14.76
CA ASP A 166 -10.59 -24.09 13.72
C ASP A 166 -11.77 -23.26 14.24
N ALA A 167 -12.27 -23.59 15.44
CA ALA A 167 -13.38 -22.86 16.05
C ALA A 167 -12.97 -21.43 16.46
N GLY A 168 -11.76 -21.28 17.00
CA GLY A 168 -11.19 -19.98 17.38
C GLY A 168 -10.95 -19.09 16.16
N ASN A 169 -10.32 -19.64 15.12
CA ASN A 169 -10.05 -18.93 13.87
C ASN A 169 -11.37 -18.56 13.16
N SER A 170 -12.37 -19.46 13.15
CA SER A 170 -13.69 -19.18 12.57
C SER A 170 -14.41 -18.05 13.33
N SER A 171 -14.33 -18.05 14.67
CA SER A 171 -14.87 -16.98 15.50
C SER A 171 -14.15 -15.65 15.22
N MET A 172 -12.83 -15.68 15.07
CA MET A 172 -12.04 -14.49 14.69
C MET A 172 -12.45 -13.96 13.31
N ALA A 173 -12.61 -14.82 12.32
CA ALA A 173 -13.09 -14.43 10.99
C ALA A 173 -14.50 -13.82 11.03
N GLN A 174 -15.38 -14.29 11.92
CA GLN A 174 -16.67 -13.64 12.18
C GLN A 174 -16.49 -12.24 12.80
N CYS A 175 -15.61 -12.09 13.79
CA CYS A 175 -15.33 -10.80 14.42
C CYS A 175 -14.76 -9.78 13.42
N ILE A 176 -13.84 -10.20 12.55
CA ILE A 176 -13.31 -9.37 11.46
C ILE A 176 -14.43 -8.90 10.53
N ARG A 177 -15.37 -9.78 10.17
CA ARG A 177 -16.52 -9.41 9.33
C ARG A 177 -17.40 -8.35 10.00
N GLU A 178 -17.67 -8.50 11.29
CA GLU A 178 -18.45 -7.54 12.07
C GLU A 178 -17.76 -6.17 12.18
N ASP A 179 -16.45 -6.17 12.43
CA ASP A 179 -15.65 -4.95 12.50
C ASP A 179 -15.59 -4.22 11.15
N VAL A 180 -15.40 -4.96 10.05
CA VAL A 180 -15.45 -4.39 8.69
C VAL A 180 -16.84 -3.81 8.40
N ALA A 181 -17.92 -4.55 8.70
CA ALA A 181 -19.27 -4.03 8.53
C ALA A 181 -19.53 -2.75 9.36
N ARG A 182 -18.94 -2.66 10.55
CA ARG A 182 -19.08 -1.51 11.46
C ARG A 182 -18.27 -0.30 11.01
N TRP A 183 -17.04 -0.49 10.55
CA TRP A 183 -16.06 0.60 10.39
C TRP A 183 -15.63 0.89 8.95
N ALA A 184 -15.88 0.00 7.99
CA ALA A 184 -15.45 0.21 6.61
C ALA A 184 -16.40 1.12 5.81
N SER A 185 -17.46 1.67 6.42
CA SER A 185 -18.33 2.63 5.74
C SER A 185 -17.49 3.83 5.25
N HIS A 186 -17.40 3.96 3.92
CA HIS A 186 -16.59 4.96 3.21
C HIS A 186 -15.07 4.81 3.35
N ARG A 187 -14.56 3.62 3.69
CA ARG A 187 -13.13 3.35 3.80
C ARG A 187 -12.76 2.13 2.97
N GLU A 188 -11.57 2.17 2.39
CA GLU A 188 -10.98 0.96 1.84
C GLU A 188 -10.46 0.08 2.97
N VAL A 189 -10.40 -1.24 2.75
CA VAL A 189 -9.95 -2.20 3.76
C VAL A 189 -8.63 -2.81 3.29
N LEU A 190 -7.68 -2.90 4.21
CA LEU A 190 -6.40 -3.60 4.05
C LEU A 190 -6.18 -4.47 5.28
N ILE A 191 -6.18 -5.78 5.14
CA ILE A 191 -5.90 -6.72 6.23
C ILE A 191 -4.59 -7.42 5.91
N MET A 192 -3.69 -7.48 6.86
CA MET A 192 -2.43 -8.22 6.75
C MET A 192 -2.23 -9.06 8.00
N GLY A 193 -1.53 -10.17 7.88
CA GLY A 193 -1.40 -11.05 9.02
C GLY A 193 -0.76 -12.37 8.66
N ASP A 194 -0.39 -13.09 9.71
CA ASP A 194 -0.08 -14.50 9.63
C ASP A 194 -1.40 -15.26 9.77
N PHE A 195 -1.90 -15.78 8.65
CA PHE A 195 -3.13 -16.56 8.63
C PHE A 195 -2.86 -18.04 8.88
N ASN A 196 -1.60 -18.46 8.99
CA ASN A 196 -1.23 -19.82 9.30
C ASN A 196 -2.01 -20.85 8.46
N GLY A 197 -2.18 -20.52 7.18
CA GLY A 197 -3.01 -21.26 6.24
C GLY A 197 -2.32 -21.35 4.90
N HIS A 198 -2.52 -22.48 4.24
CA HIS A 198 -1.87 -22.79 2.97
C HIS A 198 -2.87 -22.64 1.82
N LEU A 199 -2.45 -21.99 0.73
CA LEU A 199 -3.24 -21.89 -0.49
C LEU A 199 -2.67 -22.79 -1.59
N GLN A 200 -3.55 -23.53 -2.27
CA GLN A 200 -3.18 -24.46 -3.35
C GLN A 200 -2.30 -23.79 -4.42
N ALA A 201 -2.59 -22.53 -4.75
CA ALA A 201 -1.88 -21.77 -5.78
C ALA A 201 -0.43 -21.38 -5.40
N LEU A 202 -0.09 -21.36 -4.11
CA LEU A 202 1.23 -20.95 -3.62
C LEU A 202 2.00 -22.12 -3.01
N ASP A 203 1.35 -22.98 -2.23
CA ASP A 203 2.03 -24.07 -1.52
C ASP A 203 1.77 -25.46 -2.12
N GLY A 204 0.90 -25.55 -3.14
CA GLY A 204 0.57 -26.82 -3.79
C GLY A 204 -0.41 -27.70 -3.00
N PHE A 205 -0.92 -27.21 -1.88
CA PHE A 205 -2.04 -27.80 -1.13
C PHE A 205 -2.86 -26.70 -0.43
N GLN A 206 -4.07 -27.01 0.01
CA GLN A 206 -4.92 -26.11 0.77
C GLN A 206 -5.40 -26.76 2.07
N ASP A 207 -5.32 -26.02 3.18
CA ASP A 207 -5.79 -26.47 4.49
C ASP A 207 -7.03 -25.68 4.97
N THR A 208 -7.48 -25.96 6.20
CA THR A 208 -8.67 -25.33 6.79
C THR A 208 -8.51 -23.81 6.94
N ASN A 209 -7.33 -23.35 7.36
CA ASN A 209 -7.06 -21.91 7.52
C ASN A 209 -6.98 -21.20 6.15
N GLY A 210 -6.43 -21.87 5.13
CA GLY A 210 -6.46 -21.40 3.75
C GLY A 210 -7.88 -21.25 3.19
N GLU A 211 -8.75 -22.24 3.41
CA GLU A 211 -10.17 -22.15 3.01
C GLU A 211 -10.89 -21.03 3.78
N LEU A 212 -10.59 -20.87 5.08
CA LEU A 212 -11.16 -19.80 5.91
C LEU A 212 -10.72 -18.42 5.40
N LEU A 213 -9.45 -18.25 5.04
CA LEU A 213 -8.92 -17.03 4.42
C LEU A 213 -9.65 -16.71 3.11
N LEU A 214 -9.77 -17.69 2.20
CA LEU A 214 -10.47 -17.49 0.92
C LEU A 214 -11.95 -17.19 1.12
N THR A 215 -12.58 -17.81 2.10
CA THR A 215 -13.97 -17.53 2.49
C THR A 215 -14.12 -16.12 3.03
N LEU A 216 -13.21 -15.67 3.90
CA LEU A 216 -13.18 -14.31 4.42
C LEU A 216 -13.00 -13.29 3.30
N ALA A 217 -12.02 -13.52 2.42
CA ALA A 217 -11.74 -12.65 1.26
C ALA A 217 -12.96 -12.53 0.35
N ARG A 218 -13.59 -13.65 -0.04
CA ARG A 218 -14.82 -13.66 -0.85
C ARG A 218 -15.97 -12.93 -0.15
N THR A 219 -16.19 -13.20 1.13
CA THR A 219 -17.31 -12.62 1.90
C THR A 219 -17.19 -11.10 2.00
N LEU A 220 -15.97 -10.59 2.14
CA LEU A 220 -15.68 -9.17 2.25
C LEU A 220 -15.36 -8.49 0.91
N ALA A 221 -15.48 -9.22 -0.21
CA ALA A 221 -15.10 -8.77 -1.54
C ALA A 221 -13.67 -8.18 -1.59
N LEU A 222 -12.73 -8.86 -0.92
CA LEU A 222 -11.31 -8.52 -0.88
C LEU A 222 -10.53 -9.40 -1.88
N GLU A 223 -9.44 -8.83 -2.39
CA GLU A 223 -8.46 -9.52 -3.22
C GLU A 223 -7.27 -9.97 -2.36
N VAL A 224 -6.73 -11.16 -2.64
CA VAL A 224 -5.50 -11.67 -2.01
C VAL A 224 -4.30 -11.18 -2.82
N LEU A 225 -3.56 -10.21 -2.31
CA LEU A 225 -2.45 -9.58 -3.04
C LEU A 225 -1.30 -10.55 -3.35
N ASN A 226 -1.08 -11.56 -2.52
CA ASN A 226 -0.05 -12.59 -2.74
C ASN A 226 -0.25 -13.36 -4.06
N LEU A 227 -1.48 -13.39 -4.61
CA LEU A 227 -1.81 -14.06 -5.87
C LEU A 227 -1.72 -13.14 -7.09
N ARG A 228 -1.40 -11.85 -6.89
CA ARG A 228 -1.41 -10.85 -7.95
C ARG A 228 -0.04 -10.71 -8.62
N PRO A 229 0.01 -10.31 -9.89
CA PRO A 229 1.26 -10.12 -10.62
C PRO A 229 2.12 -8.97 -10.07
N GLU A 230 1.54 -8.05 -9.29
CA GLU A 230 2.30 -7.00 -8.60
C GLU A 230 3.10 -7.51 -7.40
N CYS A 231 2.88 -8.76 -6.95
CA CYS A 231 3.62 -9.39 -5.88
C CYS A 231 4.89 -10.06 -6.41
N GLU A 232 6.03 -9.64 -5.88
CA GLU A 232 7.33 -10.26 -6.08
C GLU A 232 7.73 -11.05 -4.82
N GLY A 233 8.13 -12.31 -5.04
CA GLY A 233 8.26 -13.30 -3.98
C GLY A 233 6.96 -14.05 -3.72
N GLN A 234 7.07 -15.13 -2.97
CA GLN A 234 6.02 -16.12 -2.69
C GLN A 234 6.09 -16.60 -1.23
N TYR A 235 7.26 -16.95 -0.73
CA TYR A 235 7.45 -17.56 0.58
C TYR A 235 7.57 -16.50 1.66
N THR A 236 6.62 -16.50 2.58
CA THR A 236 6.59 -15.56 3.71
C THR A 236 7.14 -16.15 5.00
N TRP A 237 7.33 -17.47 5.03
CA TRP A 237 7.95 -18.17 6.14
C TRP A 237 9.03 -19.11 5.62
N SER A 238 10.14 -19.20 6.36
CA SER A 238 11.28 -20.04 6.02
C SER A 238 12.03 -20.44 7.30
N ALA A 239 11.99 -21.73 7.63
CA ALA A 239 12.79 -22.27 8.71
C ALA A 239 13.42 -23.61 8.32
N ARG A 240 14.69 -23.77 8.69
CA ARG A 240 15.49 -24.97 8.40
C ARG A 240 15.56 -25.19 6.88
N ASN A 241 14.84 -26.19 6.37
CA ASN A 241 14.78 -26.57 4.95
C ASN A 241 13.34 -26.52 4.41
N SER A 242 12.42 -25.86 5.11
CA SER A 242 11.02 -25.72 4.71
C SER A 242 10.69 -24.25 4.49
N ARG A 243 9.78 -24.01 3.54
CA ARG A 243 9.30 -22.68 3.17
C ARG A 243 7.84 -22.78 2.76
N SER A 244 7.07 -21.75 3.08
CA SER A 244 5.64 -21.67 2.76
C SER A 244 5.16 -20.23 2.68
N CYS A 245 3.99 -20.02 2.09
CA CYS A 245 3.25 -18.76 2.21
C CYS A 245 2.17 -18.91 3.28
N ILE A 246 2.36 -18.26 4.43
CA ILE A 246 1.36 -18.26 5.52
C ILE A 246 0.94 -16.85 5.94
N ASP A 247 1.66 -15.84 5.47
CA ASP A 247 1.36 -14.43 5.69
C ASP A 247 0.71 -13.84 4.45
N TYR A 248 -0.46 -13.21 4.61
CA TYR A 248 -1.25 -12.74 3.48
C TYR A 248 -1.68 -11.30 3.65
N VAL A 249 -1.93 -10.66 2.51
CA VAL A 249 -2.52 -9.33 2.45
C VAL A 249 -3.83 -9.39 1.66
N LEU A 250 -4.93 -9.03 2.32
CA LEU A 250 -6.26 -8.90 1.75
C LEU A 250 -6.60 -7.42 1.57
N VAL A 251 -7.16 -7.04 0.43
CA VAL A 251 -7.41 -5.62 0.15
C VAL A 251 -8.69 -5.40 -0.66
N THR A 252 -9.37 -4.27 -0.47
CA THR A 252 -10.48 -3.90 -1.35
C THR A 252 -9.98 -3.59 -2.77
N PRO A 253 -10.78 -3.88 -3.82
CA PRO A 253 -10.37 -3.67 -5.21
C PRO A 253 -9.92 -2.23 -5.53
N ALA A 254 -10.54 -1.22 -4.90
CA ALA A 254 -10.20 0.17 -5.17
C ALA A 254 -8.83 0.58 -4.59
N LEU A 255 -8.41 0.00 -3.47
CA LEU A 255 -7.06 0.18 -2.94
C LEU A 255 -6.06 -0.72 -3.69
N ALA A 256 -6.45 -1.93 -4.09
CA ALA A 256 -5.63 -2.83 -4.90
C ALA A 256 -5.17 -2.18 -6.22
N ARG A 257 -6.06 -1.46 -6.92
CA ARG A 257 -5.72 -0.70 -8.14
C ARG A 257 -4.68 0.40 -7.94
N ARG A 258 -4.38 0.79 -6.70
CA ARG A 258 -3.36 1.80 -6.38
C ARG A 258 -2.03 1.20 -5.94
N LEU A 259 -2.01 -0.10 -5.68
CA LEU A 259 -0.78 -0.84 -5.44
C LEU A 259 0.07 -0.75 -6.70
N THR A 260 1.33 -0.34 -6.55
CA THR A 260 2.30 -0.42 -7.64
C THR A 260 3.16 -1.66 -7.53
N HIS A 261 3.40 -2.12 -6.31
CA HIS A 261 4.27 -3.26 -6.05
C HIS A 261 4.04 -3.82 -4.65
N MET A 262 4.11 -5.13 -4.51
CA MET A 262 4.23 -5.85 -3.24
C MET A 262 5.51 -6.68 -3.30
N ASN A 263 6.33 -6.64 -2.25
CA ASN A 263 7.59 -7.36 -2.19
C ASN A 263 7.66 -8.20 -0.90
N ILE A 264 8.00 -9.47 -1.05
CA ILE A 264 8.31 -10.39 0.03
C ILE A 264 9.83 -10.59 0.06
N ASP A 265 10.48 -10.26 1.18
CA ASP A 265 11.94 -10.33 1.32
C ASP A 265 12.45 -11.75 1.56
N GLU A 266 12.37 -12.61 0.54
CA GLU A 266 12.84 -14.00 0.62
C GLU A 266 14.35 -14.14 0.78
N ASN A 267 15.11 -13.13 0.34
CA ASN A 267 16.57 -13.11 0.43
C ASN A 267 17.06 -12.66 1.82
N GLY A 268 16.16 -12.15 2.67
CA GLY A 268 16.49 -11.68 4.01
C GLY A 268 17.36 -10.43 4.02
N GLU A 269 17.28 -9.57 2.99
CA GLU A 269 18.03 -8.31 2.92
C GLU A 269 17.69 -7.38 4.10
N PHE A 270 16.47 -7.49 4.62
CA PHE A 270 15.91 -6.72 5.73
C PHE A 270 15.49 -7.64 6.89
N SER A 271 16.12 -8.81 7.02
CA SER A 271 15.85 -9.74 8.12
C SER A 271 16.27 -9.16 9.47
N ILE A 272 15.43 -9.38 10.48
CA ILE A 272 15.67 -9.01 11.89
C ILE A 272 15.70 -10.26 12.80
N GLY A 273 16.10 -11.40 12.21
CA GLY A 273 16.14 -12.69 12.91
C GLY A 273 14.75 -13.27 13.22
N SER A 274 13.75 -12.99 12.39
CA SER A 274 12.50 -13.76 12.34
C SER A 274 12.65 -14.92 11.35
N ASP A 275 11.89 -16.00 11.53
CA ASP A 275 11.70 -17.05 10.53
C ASP A 275 10.63 -16.68 9.48
N HIS A 276 9.99 -15.51 9.62
CA HIS A 276 9.15 -14.91 8.60
C HIS A 276 9.88 -13.84 7.79
N ASN A 277 9.49 -13.70 6.53
CA ASN A 277 10.00 -12.73 5.58
C ASN A 277 9.13 -11.47 5.61
N ARG A 278 9.77 -10.30 5.50
CA ARG A 278 9.10 -9.00 5.52
C ARG A 278 8.24 -8.81 4.27
N ILE A 279 6.99 -8.41 4.46
CA ILE A 279 6.10 -7.97 3.38
C ILE A 279 6.09 -6.44 3.30
N LYS A 280 6.35 -5.88 2.11
CA LYS A 280 6.24 -4.44 1.85
C LYS A 280 5.28 -4.17 0.70
N LEU A 281 4.30 -3.32 0.94
CA LEU A 281 3.37 -2.78 -0.04
C LEU A 281 3.79 -1.36 -0.44
N SER A 282 3.79 -1.06 -1.73
CA SER A 282 4.10 0.27 -2.26
C SER A 282 2.93 0.83 -3.03
N PHE A 283 2.52 2.04 -2.67
CA PHE A 283 1.45 2.77 -3.33
C PHE A 283 2.00 4.07 -3.94
N SER A 284 1.92 4.24 -5.26
CA SER A 284 2.30 5.49 -5.94
C SER A 284 1.16 6.45 -6.23
N ARG A 285 1.31 7.75 -5.94
CA ARG A 285 0.30 8.78 -6.29
C ARG A 285 0.28 9.08 -7.79
N SER A 286 1.05 8.41 -8.63
CA SER A 286 1.00 8.64 -10.07
C SER A 286 -0.12 7.84 -10.74
N SER A 287 -0.45 6.65 -10.23
CA SER A 287 -1.45 5.73 -10.80
C SER A 287 -2.88 6.31 -10.79
N TRP A 288 -3.23 7.13 -9.79
CA TRP A 288 -4.59 7.68 -9.69
C TRP A 288 -4.97 8.63 -10.83
N ARG A 289 -4.01 9.35 -11.43
CA ARG A 289 -4.30 10.34 -12.49
C ARG A 289 -4.71 9.67 -13.80
N THR A 290 -4.28 8.43 -14.00
CA THR A 290 -4.66 7.63 -15.18
C THR A 290 -6.06 7.05 -14.97
N ILE A 291 -6.28 6.40 -13.83
CA ILE A 291 -7.57 5.76 -13.47
C ILE A 291 -8.71 6.80 -13.35
N ALA A 292 -8.46 7.96 -12.75
CA ALA A 292 -9.48 9.02 -12.62
C ALA A 292 -9.85 9.68 -13.96
N LYS A 293 -9.02 9.54 -15.00
CA LYS A 293 -9.36 9.98 -16.36
C LYS A 293 -10.22 8.94 -17.07
N GLU A 294 -9.94 7.65 -16.88
CA GLU A 294 -10.73 6.55 -17.45
C GLU A 294 -12.16 6.53 -16.87
N HIS A 295 -12.31 6.70 -15.54
CA HIS A 295 -13.63 6.68 -14.90
C HIS A 295 -14.47 7.97 -15.01
N ARG A 296 -14.01 8.99 -15.74
CA ARG A 296 -14.84 10.16 -16.07
C ARG A 296 -15.82 9.90 -17.21
N ASN A 297 -15.79 8.71 -17.83
CA ASN A 297 -16.77 8.31 -18.82
C ASN A 297 -17.86 7.43 -18.17
N PRO A 298 -18.99 8.00 -17.70
CA PRO A 298 -20.07 7.24 -17.05
C PRO A 298 -20.74 6.19 -17.96
N ALA A 299 -20.47 6.20 -19.28
CA ALA A 299 -21.00 5.23 -20.24
C ALA A 299 -20.35 3.84 -20.16
N GLU A 300 -19.18 3.68 -19.52
CA GLU A 300 -18.48 2.39 -19.40
C GLU A 300 -18.76 1.67 -18.07
N ARG A 301 -19.78 2.10 -17.31
CA ARG A 301 -20.22 1.45 -16.06
C ARG A 301 -21.01 0.15 -16.29
N HIS A 302 -20.74 -0.58 -17.36
CA HIS A 302 -21.27 -1.93 -17.57
C HIS A 302 -20.11 -2.92 -17.55
N LEU A 303 -19.67 -3.24 -16.33
CA LEU A 303 -19.11 -4.58 -16.12
C LEU A 303 -20.26 -5.57 -16.36
N PRO A 304 -20.11 -6.56 -17.25
CA PRO A 304 -21.17 -7.50 -17.54
C PRO A 304 -21.53 -8.26 -16.26
N GLN A 305 -22.80 -8.19 -15.85
CA GLN A 305 -23.35 -8.93 -14.71
C GLN A 305 -23.16 -10.46 -14.82
N SER A 306 -22.78 -10.97 -15.99
CA SER A 306 -22.55 -12.40 -16.24
C SER A 306 -21.30 -12.97 -15.58
N GLU A 307 -20.33 -12.16 -15.13
CA GLU A 307 -19.12 -12.70 -14.47
C GLU A 307 -19.24 -12.82 -12.94
N TYR A 308 -20.24 -12.19 -12.32
CA TYR A 308 -20.57 -12.41 -10.90
C TYR A 308 -21.57 -13.56 -10.66
N ALA A 309 -22.24 -14.04 -11.72
CA ALA A 309 -23.27 -15.08 -11.61
C ALA A 309 -22.70 -16.49 -11.35
N ALA A 310 -21.41 -16.73 -11.52
CA ALA A 310 -20.78 -18.03 -11.25
C ALA A 310 -20.42 -18.27 -9.77
N VAL A 311 -20.52 -17.27 -8.90
CA VAL A 311 -20.15 -17.38 -7.46
C VAL A 311 -21.38 -17.34 -6.53
N ALA A 312 -22.60 -17.21 -7.08
CA ALA A 312 -23.83 -17.06 -6.31
C ALA A 312 -24.77 -18.29 -6.34
N PHE A 313 -24.29 -19.48 -6.74
CA PHE A 313 -25.10 -20.71 -6.76
C PHE A 313 -24.69 -21.67 -5.64
N CYS A 314 -24.91 -21.26 -4.38
CA CYS A 314 -25.02 -22.17 -3.25
C CYS A 314 -25.75 -21.46 -2.10
N ARG A 315 -27.04 -21.19 -2.30
CA ARG A 315 -28.01 -21.00 -1.23
C ARG A 315 -29.24 -21.82 -1.59
N THR A 316 -29.74 -22.57 -0.62
CA THR A 316 -30.82 -23.57 -0.68
C THR A 316 -30.40 -24.98 -1.12
N GLN A 317 -29.84 -25.74 -0.18
CA GLN A 317 -30.48 -26.91 0.43
C GLN A 317 -29.93 -27.12 1.84
#